data_AF-A0A8C0U127-F1
#
_entry.id   AF-A0A8C0U127-F1
#
_cell.length_a   1.000
_cell.length_b   1.000
_cell.length_c   1.000
_cell.angle_alpha   90.00
_cell.angle_beta   90.00
_cell.angle_gamma   90.00
#
_symmetry.space_group_name_H-M   'P 1'
#
loop_
_entity.id
_entity.type
_entity.pdbx_description
1 polymer ?
#
loop_
_entity_poly.entity_id
_entity_poly.type
_entity_poly.pdbx_seq_one_letter_code
_entity_poly.pdbx_strand_id
1 'polypeptide(L)'
;TVEPVLKHVRASLLSKKLFKCVSGWYTKQTEKSPSSSDVHQNVRQKLVAEMKAENIRKFLRSFTKLPHLAGTEQNLLLAKKIQGQWKEFGLDSAELVNYDVLLSYPNAKQPNYISVIDDQGNEVFNTSLFEPPPQGYENVTDILPPYNAFSAQGVPENIVDMFCYCFYGHQDFFRLEREMGINCTGKIVIARYGKIFRGNKVKNAILAGAQGIILYSDPADYCAPGVEAYPGGWNLPGGGVQRGNVLNLNGAGDPLTPGYPAKEYTFRYKVNEGVGIPKIPVHPIGYHDAEVLLR
;
A
#
# COMPACT_ATOMS: atom_id res chain seq x y z
N THR A 1 -19.70 115.67 21.39
CA THR A 1 -19.67 116.53 20.19
C THR A 1 -19.17 115.68 19.04
N VAL A 2 -19.93 115.65 17.94
CA VAL A 2 -19.70 114.95 16.67
C VAL A 2 -19.98 113.44 16.65
N GLU A 3 -20.86 113.08 15.72
CA GLU A 3 -21.43 111.78 15.36
C GLU A 3 -20.79 111.32 14.00
N PRO A 4 -21.27 110.27 13.29
CA PRO A 4 -20.77 108.89 13.24
C PRO A 4 -20.20 108.46 11.87
N VAL A 5 -19.65 107.23 11.74
CA VAL A 5 -19.77 106.43 10.49
C VAL A 5 -19.87 104.92 10.81
N LEU A 6 -20.98 104.32 10.38
CA LEU A 6 -21.25 102.87 10.37
C LEU A 6 -20.43 102.14 9.29
N LYS A 7 -20.02 100.90 9.55
CA LYS A 7 -20.18 99.83 8.55
C LYS A 7 -20.43 98.46 9.18
N HIS A 8 -21.37 97.79 8.54
CA HIS A 8 -22.12 96.62 8.93
C HIS A 8 -21.36 95.29 8.75
N VAL A 9 -21.74 94.31 9.58
CA VAL A 9 -22.11 92.91 9.22
C VAL A 9 -21.15 91.74 9.53
N ARG A 10 -21.78 90.77 10.21
CA ARG A 10 -21.58 89.30 10.32
C ARG A 10 -20.50 88.79 11.27
N ALA A 11 -20.87 88.18 12.40
CA ALA A 11 -21.64 86.94 12.63
C ALA A 11 -20.70 85.78 12.97
N SER A 12 -20.71 85.44 14.26
CA SER A 12 -20.69 84.08 14.81
C SER A 12 -20.49 82.98 13.76
N LEU A 13 -19.30 82.36 13.72
CA LEU A 13 -19.06 80.96 13.32
C LEU A 13 -17.55 80.65 13.31
N LEU A 14 -16.89 80.69 14.47
CA LEU A 14 -15.48 80.29 14.59
C LEU A 14 -15.19 79.24 15.67
N SER A 15 -16.21 78.61 16.29
CA SER A 15 -15.98 77.49 17.23
C SER A 15 -16.37 76.09 16.72
N LYS A 16 -16.86 75.94 15.47
CA LYS A 16 -17.28 74.62 14.93
C LYS A 16 -16.40 74.03 13.83
N LYS A 17 -15.26 74.65 13.48
CA LYS A 17 -14.31 74.09 12.48
C LYS A 17 -13.01 73.52 13.04
N LEU A 18 -12.69 73.73 14.32
CA LEU A 18 -11.50 73.13 14.96
C LEU A 18 -11.77 71.75 15.61
N PHE A 19 -13.02 71.39 15.89
CA PHE A 19 -13.36 70.08 16.45
C PHE A 19 -13.54 68.95 15.41
N LYS A 20 -13.67 69.27 14.11
CA LYS A 20 -13.75 68.26 13.03
C LYS A 20 -12.41 67.89 12.41
N CYS A 21 -11.33 68.60 12.74
CA CYS A 21 -9.98 68.22 12.28
C CYS A 21 -9.29 67.24 13.25
N VAL A 22 -9.68 67.20 14.53
CA VAL A 22 -9.04 66.33 15.54
C VAL A 22 -9.77 65.00 15.73
N SER A 23 -11.07 64.91 15.42
CA SER A 23 -11.81 63.63 15.49
C SER A 23 -11.68 62.76 14.23
N GLY A 24 -11.19 63.30 13.11
CA GLY A 24 -10.97 62.55 11.86
C GLY A 24 -9.64 61.80 11.80
N TRP A 25 -8.74 62.05 12.75
CA TRP A 25 -7.42 61.41 12.81
C TRP A 25 -7.37 60.22 13.79
N TYR A 26 -8.40 60.02 14.61
CA TYR A 26 -8.45 58.96 15.63
C TYR A 26 -9.40 57.80 15.34
N THR A 27 -9.99 57.76 14.14
CA THR A 27 -10.64 56.55 13.60
C THR A 27 -10.05 56.21 12.25
N LYS A 28 -8.74 55.98 12.21
CA LYS A 28 -8.24 54.96 11.30
C LYS A 28 -8.83 53.66 11.84
N GLN A 29 -9.80 53.07 11.15
CA GLN A 29 -10.05 51.65 11.35
C GLN A 29 -8.68 51.01 11.18
N THR A 30 -8.13 50.50 12.27
CA THR A 30 -7.07 49.52 12.20
C THR A 30 -7.75 48.36 11.51
N GLU A 31 -7.64 48.28 10.19
CA GLU A 31 -7.73 47.01 9.51
C GLU A 31 -6.74 46.14 10.25
N LYS A 32 -7.26 45.29 11.15
CA LYS A 32 -6.46 44.27 11.79
C LYS A 32 -5.92 43.46 10.64
N SER A 33 -4.64 43.65 10.32
CA SER A 33 -3.90 42.73 9.48
C SER A 33 -4.20 41.35 10.04
N PRO A 34 -4.83 40.45 9.27
CA PRO A 34 -5.26 39.18 9.81
C PRO A 34 -4.04 38.51 10.41
N SER A 35 -4.15 38.10 11.67
CA SER A 35 -3.04 37.45 12.35
C SER A 35 -2.65 36.22 11.52
N SER A 36 -1.36 35.86 11.48
CA SER A 36 -0.91 34.68 10.73
C SER A 36 -1.75 33.44 11.08
N SER A 37 -2.17 33.29 12.35
CA SER A 37 -3.12 32.24 12.77
C SER A 37 -4.48 32.31 12.09
N ASP A 38 -5.06 33.50 11.92
CA ASP A 38 -6.36 33.68 11.25
C ASP A 38 -6.28 33.38 9.74
N VAL A 39 -5.17 33.75 9.10
CA VAL A 39 -4.90 33.43 7.69
C VAL A 39 -4.75 31.92 7.49
N HIS A 40 -3.94 31.26 8.32
CA HIS A 40 -3.74 29.81 8.24
C HIS A 40 -5.01 29.03 8.53
N GLN A 41 -5.84 29.49 9.49
CA GLN A 41 -7.13 28.88 9.78
C GLN A 41 -8.11 28.99 8.60
N ASN A 42 -8.14 30.15 7.93
CA ASN A 42 -8.98 30.39 6.75
C ASN A 42 -8.55 29.52 5.55
N VAL A 43 -7.25 29.41 5.28
CA VAL A 43 -6.72 28.56 4.19
C VAL A 43 -7.00 27.08 4.46
N ARG A 44 -6.79 26.60 5.69
CA ARG A 44 -7.10 25.21 6.08
C ARG A 44 -8.57 24.87 5.86
N GLN A 45 -9.47 25.75 6.30
CA GLN A 45 -10.91 25.53 6.14
C GLN A 45 -11.30 25.49 4.66
N LYS A 46 -10.79 26.41 3.84
CA LYS A 46 -11.01 26.40 2.38
C LYS A 46 -10.49 25.12 1.74
N LEU A 47 -9.29 24.67 2.09
CA LEU A 47 -8.70 23.44 1.57
C LEU A 47 -9.58 22.22 1.88
N VAL A 48 -9.99 22.05 3.14
CA VAL A 48 -10.84 20.93 3.55
C VAL A 48 -12.21 21.01 2.89
N ALA A 49 -12.80 22.21 2.81
CA ALA A 49 -14.10 22.41 2.17
C ALA A 49 -14.07 22.10 0.67
N GLU A 50 -12.93 22.28 -0.01
CA GLU A 50 -12.76 21.99 -1.43
C GLU A 50 -12.66 20.48 -1.72
N MET A 51 -12.27 19.66 -0.75
CA MET A 51 -12.21 18.21 -0.91
C MET A 51 -13.63 17.62 -1.03
N LYS A 52 -14.01 17.15 -2.22
CA LYS A 52 -15.33 16.55 -2.48
C LYS A 52 -15.27 15.03 -2.61
N ALA A 53 -16.18 14.33 -1.93
CA ALA A 53 -16.30 12.88 -2.00
C ALA A 53 -16.53 12.36 -3.43
N GLU A 54 -17.32 13.07 -4.23
CA GLU A 54 -17.58 12.69 -5.63
C GLU A 54 -16.32 12.73 -6.51
N ASN A 55 -15.38 13.64 -6.23
CA ASN A 55 -14.11 13.68 -6.94
C ASN A 55 -13.26 12.47 -6.59
N ILE A 56 -13.17 12.12 -5.30
CA ILE A 56 -12.47 10.92 -4.82
C ILE A 56 -13.05 9.66 -5.47
N ARG A 57 -14.39 9.53 -5.52
CA ARG A 57 -15.09 8.42 -6.17
C ARG A 57 -14.74 8.31 -7.66
N LYS A 58 -14.72 9.43 -8.38
CA LYS A 58 -14.34 9.47 -9.80
C LYS A 58 -12.88 9.07 -10.02
N PHE A 59 -11.94 9.56 -9.20
CA PHE A 59 -10.54 9.17 -9.28
C PHE A 59 -10.35 7.68 -9.01
N LEU A 60 -10.96 7.16 -7.95
CA LEU A 60 -10.91 5.74 -7.60
C LEU A 60 -11.40 4.88 -8.78
N ARG A 61 -12.59 5.17 -9.33
CA ARG A 61 -13.13 4.42 -10.48
C ARG A 61 -12.27 4.55 -11.73
N SER A 62 -11.57 5.67 -11.90
CA SER A 62 -10.63 5.88 -13.00
C SER A 62 -9.37 5.01 -12.87
N PHE A 63 -8.88 4.80 -11.65
CA PHE A 63 -7.62 4.10 -11.39
C PHE A 63 -7.78 2.58 -11.24
N THR A 64 -8.97 2.07 -10.88
CA THR A 64 -9.20 0.64 -10.58
C THR A 64 -9.87 -0.15 -11.71
N LYS A 65 -9.78 0.31 -12.96
CA LYS A 65 -10.37 -0.39 -14.11
C LYS A 65 -9.54 -1.57 -14.60
N LEU A 66 -8.21 -1.46 -14.51
CA LEU A 66 -7.27 -2.43 -15.04
C LEU A 66 -6.15 -2.69 -14.01
N PRO A 67 -5.56 -3.90 -13.98
CA PRO A 67 -4.40 -4.19 -13.14
C PRO A 67 -3.24 -3.24 -13.46
N HIS A 68 -2.61 -2.67 -12.45
CA HIS A 68 -1.51 -1.71 -12.60
C HIS A 68 -0.30 -2.14 -11.76
N LEU A 69 0.19 -3.36 -12.01
CA LEU A 69 1.32 -3.92 -11.28
C LEU A 69 2.60 -3.12 -11.56
N ALA A 70 3.47 -2.98 -10.56
CA ALA A 70 4.76 -2.30 -10.73
C ALA A 70 5.55 -2.89 -11.92
N GLY A 71 6.23 -2.03 -12.69
CA GLY A 71 6.99 -2.42 -13.88
C GLY A 71 6.17 -2.72 -15.15
N THR A 72 4.83 -2.71 -15.08
CA THR A 72 3.97 -2.93 -16.26
C THR A 72 3.67 -1.65 -17.04
N GLU A 73 3.31 -1.80 -18.32
CA GLU A 73 2.90 -0.70 -19.19
C GLU A 73 1.69 0.06 -18.61
N GLN A 74 0.69 -0.67 -18.10
CA GLN A 74 -0.51 -0.06 -17.52
C GLN A 74 -0.19 0.84 -16.32
N ASN A 75 0.81 0.46 -15.51
CA ASN A 75 1.26 1.30 -14.39
C ASN A 75 2.02 2.55 -14.87
N LEU A 76 2.76 2.46 -15.98
CA LEU A 76 3.39 3.62 -16.62
C LEU A 76 2.34 4.59 -17.18
N LEU A 77 1.27 4.08 -17.81
CA LEU A 77 0.16 4.89 -18.29
C LEU A 77 -0.52 5.63 -17.13
N LEU A 78 -0.73 4.96 -16.00
CA LEU A 78 -1.26 5.59 -14.79
C LEU A 78 -0.33 6.68 -14.25
N ALA A 79 0.99 6.45 -14.22
CA ALA A 79 1.96 7.46 -13.80
C ALA A 79 1.94 8.71 -14.69
N LYS A 80 1.90 8.54 -16.02
CA LYS A 80 1.75 9.65 -16.99
C LYS A 80 0.44 10.40 -16.80
N LYS A 81 -0.66 9.68 -16.51
CA LYS A 81 -1.96 10.28 -16.22
C LYS A 81 -1.90 11.17 -14.98
N ILE A 82 -1.32 10.68 -13.88
CA ILE A 82 -1.16 11.45 -12.63
C ILE A 82 -0.28 12.67 -12.88
N GLN A 83 0.84 12.51 -13.61
CA GLN A 83 1.71 13.62 -13.99
C GLN A 83 0.95 14.72 -14.75
N GLY A 84 0.11 14.34 -15.72
CA GLY A 84 -0.73 15.29 -16.45
C GLY A 84 -1.73 16.01 -15.55
N GLN A 85 -2.42 15.27 -14.68
CA GLN A 85 -3.39 15.82 -13.73
C GLN A 85 -2.74 16.79 -12.74
N TRP A 86 -1.54 16.48 -12.24
CA TRP A 86 -0.80 17.38 -11.35
C TRP A 86 -0.42 18.71 -12.02
N LYS A 87 -0.02 18.67 -13.29
CA LYS A 87 0.23 19.90 -14.07
C LYS A 87 -1.06 20.70 -14.28
N GLU A 88 -2.16 20.02 -14.59
CA GLU A 88 -3.47 20.65 -14.76
C GLU A 88 -3.98 21.29 -13.45
N PHE A 89 -3.72 20.67 -12.30
CA PHE A 89 -4.08 21.23 -10.98
C PHE A 89 -3.21 22.43 -10.58
N GLY A 90 -2.16 22.75 -11.34
CA GLY A 90 -1.34 23.93 -11.14
C GLY A 90 -0.11 23.72 -10.25
N LEU A 91 0.42 22.49 -10.14
CA LEU A 91 1.74 22.30 -9.54
C LEU A 91 2.82 22.91 -10.44
N ASP A 92 3.80 23.59 -9.83
CA ASP A 92 4.92 24.22 -10.54
C ASP A 92 5.76 23.21 -11.34
N SER A 93 5.94 22.00 -10.81
CA SER A 93 6.65 20.91 -11.48
C SER A 93 6.02 19.54 -11.18
N ALA A 94 6.07 18.66 -12.17
CA ALA A 94 5.66 17.26 -12.06
C ALA A 94 6.45 16.40 -13.06
N GLU A 95 7.35 15.58 -12.54
CA GLU A 95 8.33 14.80 -13.31
C GLU A 95 8.22 13.31 -13.01
N LEU A 96 8.53 12.48 -14.01
CA LEU A 96 8.67 11.03 -13.81
C LEU A 96 10.14 10.75 -13.49
N VAL A 97 10.38 10.12 -12.34
CA VAL A 97 11.71 9.70 -11.91
C VAL A 97 11.78 8.18 -11.91
N ASN A 98 12.58 7.61 -12.79
CA ASN A 98 12.74 6.16 -12.95
C ASN A 98 13.99 5.61 -12.25
N TYR A 99 13.90 4.33 -11.90
CA TYR A 99 14.96 3.49 -11.35
C TYR A 99 14.82 2.08 -11.92
N ASP A 100 15.94 1.43 -12.22
CA ASP A 100 15.98 0.08 -12.77
C ASP A 100 16.23 -0.91 -11.63
N VAL A 101 15.13 -1.29 -10.96
CA VAL A 101 15.09 -2.12 -9.74
C VAL A 101 14.78 -3.58 -10.05
N LEU A 102 15.20 -4.48 -9.17
CA LEU A 102 14.84 -5.90 -9.26
C LEU A 102 13.36 -6.09 -8.90
N LEU A 103 12.58 -6.61 -9.85
CA LEU A 103 11.20 -7.04 -9.65
C LEU A 103 11.11 -8.56 -9.83
N SER A 104 9.99 -9.14 -9.39
CA SER A 104 9.74 -10.58 -9.45
C SER A 104 8.33 -10.82 -9.96
N TYR A 105 8.19 -11.73 -10.93
CA TYR A 105 6.93 -12.12 -11.54
C TYR A 105 6.89 -13.66 -11.74
N PRO A 106 5.71 -14.28 -11.68
CA PRO A 106 5.51 -15.68 -12.03
C PRO A 106 5.78 -15.93 -13.52
N ASN A 107 6.17 -17.16 -13.87
CA ASN A 107 6.35 -17.57 -15.24
C ASN A 107 5.01 -17.99 -15.85
N ALA A 108 4.53 -17.28 -16.88
CA ALA A 108 3.28 -17.60 -17.54
C ALA A 108 3.24 -18.98 -18.21
N LYS A 109 4.41 -19.53 -18.61
CA LYS A 109 4.50 -20.86 -19.24
C LYS A 109 4.58 -22.00 -18.23
N GLN A 110 4.93 -21.70 -16.98
CA GLN A 110 5.07 -22.66 -15.89
C GLN A 110 4.39 -22.08 -14.65
N PRO A 111 3.05 -22.20 -14.56
CA PRO A 111 2.30 -21.73 -13.42
C PRO A 111 2.78 -22.37 -12.12
N ASN A 112 2.78 -21.60 -11.04
CA ASN A 112 3.08 -22.12 -9.72
C ASN A 112 1.83 -22.83 -9.17
N TYR A 113 2.02 -23.95 -8.48
CA TYR A 113 0.98 -24.65 -7.74
C TYR A 113 1.62 -25.51 -6.65
N ILE A 114 0.78 -26.04 -5.77
CA ILE A 114 1.14 -27.07 -4.80
C ILE A 114 0.34 -28.31 -5.16
N SER A 115 0.99 -29.47 -5.09
CA SER A 115 0.35 -30.76 -5.28
C SER A 115 0.55 -31.67 -4.07
N VAL A 116 -0.42 -32.55 -3.85
CA VAL A 116 -0.31 -33.70 -2.94
C VAL A 116 -0.08 -34.92 -3.81
N ILE A 117 0.98 -35.66 -3.49
CA ILE A 117 1.41 -36.84 -4.23
C ILE A 117 1.12 -38.08 -3.37
N ASP A 118 0.53 -39.12 -3.98
CA ASP A 118 0.32 -40.42 -3.31
C ASP A 118 1.59 -41.28 -3.27
N ASP A 119 1.53 -42.43 -2.60
CA ASP A 119 2.65 -43.38 -2.51
C ASP A 119 3.11 -43.94 -3.87
N GLN A 120 2.30 -43.75 -4.92
CA GLN A 120 2.57 -44.21 -6.28
C GLN A 120 3.16 -43.10 -7.17
N GLY A 121 3.29 -41.89 -6.65
CA GLY A 121 3.81 -40.74 -7.39
C GLY A 121 2.74 -39.99 -8.21
N ASN A 122 1.45 -40.24 -8.00
CA ASN A 122 0.38 -39.54 -8.70
C ASN A 122 -0.07 -38.28 -7.95
N GLU A 123 -0.36 -37.21 -8.69
CA GLU A 123 -1.02 -36.03 -8.14
C GLU A 123 -2.48 -36.33 -7.80
N VAL A 124 -2.81 -36.35 -6.50
CA VAL A 124 -4.17 -36.59 -6.00
C VAL A 124 -4.92 -35.30 -5.70
N PHE A 125 -4.21 -34.19 -5.52
CA PHE A 125 -4.77 -32.86 -5.35
C PHE A 125 -3.81 -31.81 -5.86
N ASN A 126 -4.34 -30.81 -6.56
CA ASN A 126 -3.60 -29.63 -7.02
C ASN A 126 -4.34 -28.37 -6.60
N THR A 127 -3.59 -27.37 -6.14
CA THR A 127 -4.15 -26.05 -5.79
C THR A 127 -4.59 -25.28 -7.01
N SER A 128 -5.47 -24.30 -6.80
CA SER A 128 -5.94 -23.41 -7.86
C SER A 128 -4.80 -22.58 -8.45
N LEU A 129 -4.71 -22.53 -9.79
CA LEU A 129 -3.66 -21.76 -10.50
C LEU A 129 -3.92 -20.24 -10.49
N PHE A 130 -5.20 -19.84 -10.42
CA PHE A 130 -5.67 -18.47 -10.50
C PHE A 130 -6.90 -18.29 -9.61
N GLU A 131 -7.15 -17.09 -9.10
CA GLU A 131 -8.46 -16.77 -8.54
C GLU A 131 -9.52 -16.64 -9.63
N PRO A 132 -10.79 -16.95 -9.32
CA PRO A 132 -11.88 -16.59 -10.21
C PRO A 132 -11.91 -15.06 -10.41
N PRO A 133 -12.05 -14.57 -11.66
CA PRO A 133 -12.15 -13.14 -11.90
C PRO A 133 -13.40 -12.58 -11.20
N PRO A 134 -13.32 -11.40 -10.57
CA PRO A 134 -14.48 -10.80 -9.94
C PRO A 134 -15.51 -10.36 -10.99
N GLN A 135 -16.78 -10.30 -10.58
CA GLN A 135 -17.87 -9.86 -11.44
C GLN A 135 -17.58 -8.51 -12.10
N GLY A 136 -17.77 -8.41 -13.42
CA GLY A 136 -17.52 -7.22 -14.24
C GLY A 136 -16.07 -7.07 -14.73
N TYR A 137 -15.19 -8.03 -14.41
CA TYR A 137 -13.80 -8.08 -14.83
C TYR A 137 -13.46 -9.36 -15.61
N GLU A 138 -14.47 -10.07 -16.13
CA GLU A 138 -14.34 -11.35 -16.82
C GLU A 138 -13.44 -11.27 -18.07
N ASN A 139 -13.41 -10.10 -18.72
CA ASN A 139 -12.62 -9.85 -19.94
C ASN A 139 -11.22 -9.28 -19.65
N VAL A 140 -10.80 -9.18 -18.38
CA VAL A 140 -9.48 -8.64 -18.03
C VAL A 140 -8.45 -9.76 -18.01
N THR A 141 -7.50 -9.70 -18.94
CA THR A 141 -6.53 -10.78 -19.21
C THR A 141 -5.23 -10.68 -18.40
N ASP A 142 -4.87 -9.49 -17.94
CA ASP A 142 -3.54 -9.23 -17.37
C ASP A 142 -3.50 -9.39 -15.85
N ILE A 143 -4.38 -10.24 -15.31
CA ILE A 143 -4.41 -10.59 -13.90
C ILE A 143 -3.31 -11.62 -13.64
N LEU A 144 -2.25 -11.23 -12.94
CA LEU A 144 -1.20 -12.17 -12.56
C LEU A 144 -1.74 -13.24 -11.61
N PRO A 145 -1.33 -14.50 -11.72
CA PRO A 145 -1.68 -15.54 -10.75
C PRO A 145 -1.18 -15.19 -9.33
N PRO A 146 -1.73 -15.83 -8.29
CA PRO A 146 -1.18 -15.74 -6.95
C PRO A 146 0.28 -16.15 -6.91
N TYR A 147 1.10 -15.32 -6.26
CA TYR A 147 2.49 -15.65 -5.97
C TYR A 147 3.02 -14.78 -4.83
N ASN A 148 4.07 -15.26 -4.19
CA ASN A 148 4.87 -14.44 -3.29
C ASN A 148 6.10 -13.93 -4.04
N ALA A 149 6.17 -12.61 -4.23
CA ALA A 149 7.26 -12.01 -4.98
C ALA A 149 8.61 -12.24 -4.28
N PHE A 150 9.63 -12.52 -5.08
CA PHE A 150 11.00 -12.90 -4.69
C PHE A 150 11.14 -14.29 -4.07
N SER A 151 10.11 -15.14 -4.11
CA SER A 151 10.26 -16.58 -3.80
C SER A 151 11.44 -17.18 -4.57
N ALA A 152 12.20 -18.07 -3.91
CA ALA A 152 13.17 -18.88 -4.63
C ALA A 152 12.46 -19.84 -5.61
N GLN A 153 13.17 -20.23 -6.66
CA GLN A 153 12.75 -21.32 -7.54
C GLN A 153 13.08 -22.66 -6.88
N GLY A 154 12.24 -23.66 -7.12
CA GLY A 154 12.48 -25.02 -6.66
C GLY A 154 11.18 -25.83 -6.57
N VAL A 155 11.34 -27.15 -6.61
CA VAL A 155 10.27 -28.12 -6.36
C VAL A 155 10.72 -28.94 -5.16
N PRO A 156 10.44 -28.46 -3.93
CA PRO A 156 10.82 -29.21 -2.74
C PRO A 156 9.98 -30.48 -2.69
N GLU A 157 10.64 -31.64 -2.79
CA GLU A 157 10.04 -32.96 -2.74
C GLU A 157 10.45 -33.61 -1.42
N ASN A 158 9.59 -33.53 -0.38
CA ASN A 158 9.68 -34.37 0.81
C ASN A 158 8.44 -34.19 1.71
N ILE A 159 8.05 -35.31 2.33
CA ILE A 159 6.84 -35.56 3.11
C ILE A 159 6.43 -34.35 3.96
N VAL A 160 5.17 -33.94 3.79
CA VAL A 160 4.41 -33.04 4.67
C VAL A 160 4.17 -33.76 6.00
N ASP A 161 5.24 -34.05 6.74
CA ASP A 161 5.10 -34.62 8.08
C ASP A 161 4.94 -33.44 9.02
N MET A 162 3.67 -33.07 9.18
CA MET A 162 3.14 -32.11 10.13
C MET A 162 3.00 -30.69 9.60
N PHE A 163 1.73 -30.32 9.42
CA PHE A 163 1.19 -28.98 9.43
C PHE A 163 1.60 -28.29 10.74
N CYS A 164 2.84 -27.80 10.78
CA CYS A 164 3.31 -26.94 11.85
C CYS A 164 2.46 -25.69 11.83
N TYR A 165 1.35 -25.71 12.58
CA TYR A 165 0.46 -24.58 12.81
C TYR A 165 1.25 -23.51 13.57
N CYS A 166 2.12 -22.82 12.84
CA CYS A 166 2.87 -21.69 13.32
C CYS A 166 1.87 -20.54 13.33
N PHE A 167 1.21 -20.40 14.48
CA PHE A 167 0.14 -19.44 14.71
C PHE A 167 0.45 -18.15 13.97
N TYR A 168 1.62 -17.53 14.20
CA TYR A 168 2.05 -16.36 13.43
C TYR A 168 3.55 -16.13 13.24
N GLY A 169 4.47 -16.84 13.90
CA GLY A 169 5.92 -16.85 13.58
C GLY A 169 6.86 -16.17 14.59
N HIS A 170 8.11 -16.66 14.57
CA HIS A 170 9.28 -16.49 15.45
C HIS A 170 9.23 -17.32 16.74
N GLN A 171 8.24 -17.13 17.62
CA GLN A 171 8.16 -18.00 18.80
C GLN A 171 7.64 -19.40 18.44
N ASP A 172 6.80 -19.51 17.41
CA ASP A 172 6.11 -20.77 17.13
C ASP A 172 7.03 -21.89 16.61
N PHE A 173 8.00 -21.60 15.72
CA PHE A 173 8.90 -22.65 15.23
C PHE A 173 9.85 -23.18 16.32
N PHE A 174 10.42 -22.29 17.13
CA PHE A 174 11.22 -22.71 18.29
C PHE A 174 10.37 -23.42 19.35
N ARG A 175 9.11 -23.01 19.51
CA ARG A 175 8.16 -23.65 20.42
C ARG A 175 7.73 -25.03 19.93
N LEU A 176 7.48 -25.20 18.64
CA LEU A 176 7.18 -26.49 18.02
C LEU A 176 8.31 -27.48 18.26
N GLU A 177 9.55 -27.05 18.05
CA GLU A 177 10.72 -27.90 18.31
C GLU A 177 10.87 -28.23 19.80
N ARG A 178 10.85 -27.21 20.67
CA ARG A 178 11.17 -27.39 22.10
C ARG A 178 10.04 -27.99 22.94
N GLU A 179 8.80 -27.56 22.71
CA GLU A 179 7.64 -27.98 23.52
C GLU A 179 6.90 -29.17 22.91
N MET A 180 6.88 -29.29 21.58
CA MET A 180 6.14 -30.34 20.88
C MET A 180 7.05 -31.40 20.24
N GLY A 181 8.38 -31.23 20.28
CA GLY A 181 9.33 -32.19 19.71
C GLY A 181 9.31 -32.26 18.18
N ILE A 182 8.83 -31.21 17.52
CA ILE A 182 8.59 -31.20 16.07
C ILE A 182 9.79 -30.62 15.32
N ASN A 183 10.45 -31.46 14.52
CA ASN A 183 11.57 -31.03 13.68
C ASN A 183 11.08 -30.55 12.30
N CYS A 184 11.35 -29.29 11.95
CA CYS A 184 10.98 -28.72 10.64
C CYS A 184 12.05 -28.90 9.55
N THR A 185 13.21 -29.47 9.90
CA THR A 185 14.34 -29.64 8.98
C THR A 185 13.96 -30.56 7.83
N GLY A 186 14.14 -30.09 6.59
CA GLY A 186 13.84 -30.88 5.39
C GLY A 186 12.35 -30.92 5.00
N LYS A 187 11.48 -30.20 5.72
CA LYS A 187 10.02 -30.28 5.52
C LYS A 187 9.46 -29.04 4.81
N ILE A 188 8.29 -29.21 4.20
CA ILE A 188 7.44 -28.10 3.74
C ILE A 188 6.53 -27.69 4.91
N VAL A 189 6.52 -26.41 5.25
CA VAL A 189 5.70 -25.90 6.35
C VAL A 189 4.54 -25.07 5.82
N ILE A 190 3.38 -25.15 6.45
CA ILE A 190 2.24 -24.28 6.15
C ILE A 190 2.03 -23.28 7.29
N ALA A 191 1.78 -22.02 6.96
CA ALA A 191 1.53 -21.00 7.97
C ALA A 191 0.42 -20.06 7.51
N ARG A 192 -0.44 -19.66 8.45
CA ARG A 192 -1.43 -18.61 8.17
C ARG A 192 -0.77 -17.23 8.12
N TYR A 193 -1.32 -16.37 7.27
CA TYR A 193 -1.04 -14.94 7.29
C TYR A 193 -1.48 -14.30 8.62
N GLY A 194 -1.02 -13.07 8.89
CA GLY A 194 -1.38 -12.31 10.09
C GLY A 194 -0.26 -12.16 11.14
N LYS A 195 -0.51 -11.24 12.08
CA LYS A 195 0.33 -10.70 13.20
C LYS A 195 1.72 -10.18 12.84
N ILE A 196 2.54 -10.96 12.13
CA ILE A 196 3.86 -10.51 11.67
C ILE A 196 3.91 -10.41 10.14
N PHE A 197 4.83 -9.59 9.66
CA PHE A 197 5.11 -9.48 8.24
C PHE A 197 5.55 -10.82 7.62
N ARG A 198 5.00 -11.16 6.44
CA ARG A 198 5.22 -12.45 5.77
C ARG A 198 6.69 -12.80 5.51
N GLY A 199 7.54 -11.82 5.18
CA GLY A 199 8.97 -12.06 5.01
C GLY A 199 9.67 -12.51 6.31
N ASN A 200 9.13 -12.16 7.48
CA ASN A 200 9.62 -12.71 8.75
C ASN A 200 9.17 -14.16 8.95
N LYS A 201 7.95 -14.53 8.53
CA LYS A 201 7.50 -15.94 8.54
C LYS A 201 8.44 -16.82 7.72
N VAL A 202 8.78 -16.36 6.51
CA VAL A 202 9.72 -17.04 5.62
C VAL A 202 11.12 -17.11 6.23
N LYS A 203 11.63 -16.00 6.80
CA LYS A 203 12.92 -16.01 7.52
C LYS A 203 12.94 -17.06 8.64
N ASN A 204 11.87 -17.13 9.44
CA ASN A 204 11.80 -18.07 10.55
C ASN A 204 11.69 -19.53 10.08
N ALA A 205 10.96 -19.80 9.00
CA ALA A 205 10.90 -21.13 8.39
C ALA A 205 12.29 -21.57 7.88
N ILE A 206 13.04 -20.67 7.24
CA ILE A 206 14.43 -20.93 6.83
C ILE A 206 15.31 -21.26 8.05
N LEU A 207 15.20 -20.48 9.14
CA LEU A 207 15.95 -20.73 10.38
C LEU A 207 15.57 -22.05 11.05
N ALA A 208 14.34 -22.51 10.88
CA ALA A 208 13.85 -23.80 11.36
C ALA A 208 14.24 -24.98 10.45
N GLY A 209 14.96 -24.73 9.34
CA GLY A 209 15.42 -25.77 8.42
C GLY A 209 14.39 -26.22 7.38
N ALA A 210 13.27 -25.51 7.24
CA ALA A 210 12.25 -25.82 6.24
C ALA A 210 12.81 -25.69 4.81
N GLN A 211 12.32 -26.53 3.89
CA GLN A 211 12.69 -26.50 2.46
C GLN A 211 11.70 -25.70 1.61
N GLY A 212 10.50 -25.42 2.13
CA GLY A 212 9.49 -24.60 1.47
C GLY A 212 8.45 -24.13 2.48
N ILE A 213 7.72 -23.06 2.14
CA ILE A 213 6.64 -22.54 2.98
C ILE A 213 5.40 -22.17 2.17
N ILE A 214 4.26 -22.68 2.61
CA ILE A 214 2.93 -22.39 2.08
C ILE A 214 2.28 -21.33 2.99
N LEU A 215 1.73 -20.27 2.40
CA LEU A 215 1.04 -19.21 3.14
C LEU A 215 -0.44 -19.16 2.78
N TYR A 216 -1.34 -19.13 3.76
CA TYR A 216 -2.79 -19.04 3.48
C TYR A 216 -3.51 -18.03 4.36
N SER A 217 -4.68 -17.58 3.92
CA SER A 217 -5.49 -16.58 4.63
C SER A 217 -6.61 -17.27 5.42
N ASP A 218 -6.34 -17.66 6.66
CA ASP A 218 -7.30 -18.33 7.54
C ASP A 218 -8.57 -17.47 7.77
N PRO A 219 -9.79 -18.01 7.57
CA PRO A 219 -11.04 -17.29 7.85
C PRO A 219 -11.13 -16.75 9.28
N ALA A 220 -10.47 -17.37 10.26
CA ALA A 220 -10.43 -16.87 11.64
C ALA A 220 -9.77 -15.48 11.76
N ASP A 221 -8.85 -15.14 10.83
CA ASP A 221 -8.16 -13.86 10.77
C ASP A 221 -8.70 -12.93 9.67
N TYR A 222 -9.31 -13.48 8.62
CA TYR A 222 -9.62 -12.77 7.38
C TYR A 222 -11.13 -12.72 7.02
N CYS A 223 -12.01 -13.30 7.84
CA CYS A 223 -13.46 -13.24 7.63
C CYS A 223 -14.18 -12.72 8.89
N ALA A 224 -14.97 -11.67 8.73
CA ALA A 224 -15.84 -11.15 9.78
C ALA A 224 -17.04 -12.09 10.01
N PRO A 225 -17.42 -12.37 11.27
CA PRO A 225 -18.58 -13.22 11.57
C PRO A 225 -19.88 -12.67 10.98
N GLY A 226 -20.67 -13.55 10.34
CA GLY A 226 -21.98 -13.20 9.79
C GLY A 226 -21.97 -12.35 8.52
N VAL A 227 -20.81 -12.19 7.87
CA VAL A 227 -20.67 -11.45 6.60
C VAL A 227 -20.41 -12.44 5.47
N GLU A 228 -21.12 -12.28 4.35
CA GLU A 228 -20.92 -13.10 3.15
C GLU A 228 -19.59 -12.77 2.46
N ALA A 229 -19.02 -13.77 1.77
CA ALA A 229 -17.87 -13.57 0.92
C ALA A 229 -18.24 -12.71 -0.30
N TYR A 230 -17.24 -12.02 -0.87
CA TYR A 230 -17.41 -11.34 -2.16
C TYR A 230 -17.88 -12.34 -3.24
N PRO A 231 -18.88 -12.00 -4.07
CA PRO A 231 -19.49 -10.69 -4.25
C PRO A 231 -20.70 -10.36 -3.36
N GLY A 232 -21.23 -11.32 -2.59
CA GLY A 232 -22.41 -11.11 -1.73
C GLY A 232 -22.14 -10.21 -0.52
N GLY A 233 -20.90 -10.23 -0.02
CA GLY A 233 -20.42 -9.30 1.01
C GLY A 233 -18.96 -8.90 0.80
N TRP A 234 -18.31 -8.46 1.87
CA TRP A 234 -16.93 -7.96 1.83
C TRP A 234 -15.90 -8.92 2.45
N ASN A 235 -16.34 -10.12 2.88
CA ASN A 235 -15.41 -11.14 3.33
C ASN A 235 -14.60 -11.74 2.18
N LEU A 236 -13.43 -12.29 2.53
CA LEU A 236 -12.56 -12.98 1.61
C LEU A 236 -13.27 -14.24 1.04
N PRO A 237 -13.39 -14.41 -0.29
CA PRO A 237 -13.84 -15.67 -0.88
C PRO A 237 -12.78 -16.78 -0.72
N GLY A 238 -13.20 -18.04 -0.73
CA GLY A 238 -12.30 -19.16 -0.42
C GLY A 238 -11.20 -19.44 -1.43
N GLY A 239 -11.42 -19.07 -2.70
CA GLY A 239 -10.37 -19.02 -3.71
C GLY A 239 -9.56 -17.72 -3.71
N GLY A 240 -9.88 -16.75 -2.85
CA GLY A 240 -9.17 -15.47 -2.78
C GLY A 240 -7.78 -15.63 -2.15
N VAL A 241 -6.73 -15.17 -2.85
CA VAL A 241 -5.34 -15.36 -2.40
C VAL A 241 -4.64 -14.03 -2.15
N GLN A 242 -4.02 -13.91 -0.98
CA GLN A 242 -3.20 -12.74 -0.64
C GLN A 242 -1.82 -12.83 -1.31
N ARG A 243 -1.61 -12.01 -2.34
CA ARG A 243 -0.27 -11.73 -2.92
C ARG A 243 0.59 -10.90 -1.96
N GLY A 244 1.90 -10.92 -2.18
CA GLY A 244 2.81 -9.99 -1.50
C GLY A 244 4.27 -10.43 -1.57
N ASN A 245 5.19 -9.49 -1.43
CA ASN A 245 6.63 -9.81 -1.38
C ASN A 245 7.02 -10.47 -0.05
N VAL A 246 8.03 -11.33 -0.12
CA VAL A 246 8.60 -12.05 1.02
C VAL A 246 10.07 -11.66 1.30
N LEU A 247 10.50 -10.50 0.77
CA LEU A 247 11.83 -9.97 1.05
C LEU A 247 12.01 -9.60 2.52
N ASN A 248 13.23 -9.70 3.03
CA ASN A 248 13.61 -9.19 4.34
C ASN A 248 14.68 -8.08 4.22
N LEU A 249 14.26 -6.88 3.82
CA LEU A 249 15.17 -5.80 3.43
C LEU A 249 15.74 -4.99 4.59
N ASN A 250 15.05 -4.93 5.74
CA ASN A 250 15.42 -4.05 6.87
C ASN A 250 15.76 -2.60 6.45
N GLY A 251 15.01 -2.06 5.47
CA GLY A 251 15.18 -0.69 4.97
C GLY A 251 16.16 -0.52 3.79
N ALA A 252 16.73 -1.60 3.25
CA ALA A 252 17.74 -1.53 2.20
C ALA A 252 17.29 -0.89 0.86
N GLY A 253 15.99 -0.90 0.54
CA GLY A 253 15.48 -0.48 -0.77
C GLY A 253 15.55 -1.61 -1.80
N ASP A 254 16.09 -1.33 -2.99
CA ASP A 254 16.32 -2.37 -4.00
C ASP A 254 17.30 -3.44 -3.49
N PRO A 255 17.00 -4.75 -3.59
CA PRO A 255 17.88 -5.82 -3.11
C PRO A 255 19.30 -5.79 -3.69
N LEU A 256 19.49 -5.21 -4.89
CA LEU A 256 20.76 -5.24 -5.61
C LEU A 256 21.60 -3.97 -5.43
N THR A 257 21.00 -2.87 -4.98
CA THR A 257 21.68 -1.58 -4.78
C THR A 257 21.44 -0.99 -3.38
N PRO A 258 21.72 -1.73 -2.28
CA PRO A 258 21.47 -1.23 -0.94
C PRO A 258 22.28 0.05 -0.67
N GLY A 259 21.58 1.12 -0.27
CA GLY A 259 22.20 2.41 0.05
C GLY A 259 22.48 3.33 -1.15
N TYR A 260 22.24 2.88 -2.39
CA TYR A 260 22.49 3.66 -3.61
C TYR A 260 21.27 3.68 -4.54
N PRO A 261 21.05 4.76 -5.32
CA PRO A 261 19.97 4.80 -6.28
C PRO A 261 20.23 3.84 -7.44
N ALA A 262 19.26 3.00 -7.78
CA ALA A 262 19.34 2.05 -8.91
C ALA A 262 19.22 2.76 -10.27
N LYS A 263 20.26 3.49 -10.66
CA LYS A 263 20.41 4.12 -11.99
C LYS A 263 21.08 3.16 -12.95
N GLU A 264 21.09 3.52 -14.23
CA GLU A 264 21.67 2.71 -15.31
C GLU A 264 23.12 2.32 -15.00
N TYR A 265 23.92 3.29 -14.56
CA TYR A 265 25.35 3.13 -14.24
C TYR A 265 25.64 2.49 -12.87
N THR A 266 24.61 2.24 -12.04
CA THR A 266 24.81 1.78 -10.66
C THR A 266 25.29 0.33 -10.62
N PHE A 267 26.33 0.08 -9.82
CA PHE A 267 26.78 -1.28 -9.53
C PHE A 267 25.66 -2.07 -8.84
N ARG A 268 25.44 -3.31 -9.28
CA ARG A 268 24.40 -4.21 -8.75
C ARG A 268 25.03 -5.47 -8.21
N TYR A 269 24.58 -5.92 -7.04
CA TYR A 269 24.88 -7.26 -6.55
C TYR A 269 24.35 -8.31 -7.52
N LYS A 270 24.97 -9.49 -7.52
CA LYS A 270 24.40 -10.65 -8.20
C LYS A 270 23.07 -11.00 -7.54
N VAL A 271 22.12 -11.51 -8.32
CA VAL A 271 20.76 -11.80 -7.82
C VAL A 271 20.77 -12.76 -6.63
N ASN A 272 21.65 -13.77 -6.62
CA ASN A 272 21.80 -14.72 -5.52
C ASN A 272 22.43 -14.14 -4.25
N GLU A 273 23.05 -12.96 -4.34
CA GLU A 273 23.65 -12.19 -3.25
C GLU A 273 22.77 -11.01 -2.82
N GLY A 274 21.61 -10.83 -3.47
CA GLY A 274 20.69 -9.73 -3.20
C GLY A 274 20.16 -9.74 -1.76
N VAL A 275 20.04 -8.55 -1.18
CA VAL A 275 19.69 -8.38 0.23
C VAL A 275 18.29 -8.90 0.51
N GLY A 276 18.18 -9.81 1.48
CA GLY A 276 16.88 -10.26 2.00
C GLY A 276 16.08 -11.15 1.05
N ILE A 277 16.67 -11.64 -0.05
CA ILE A 277 16.03 -12.60 -0.96
C ILE A 277 15.95 -13.97 -0.26
N PRO A 278 14.76 -14.59 -0.14
CA PRO A 278 14.61 -15.89 0.48
C PRO A 278 15.26 -16.99 -0.36
N LYS A 279 15.73 -18.04 0.31
CA LYS A 279 16.42 -19.18 -0.31
C LYS A 279 15.56 -20.43 -0.47
N ILE A 280 14.30 -20.37 -0.05
CA ILE A 280 13.33 -21.46 -0.15
C ILE A 280 12.12 -21.00 -0.96
N PRO A 281 11.43 -21.90 -1.68
CA PRO A 281 10.18 -21.60 -2.34
C PRO A 281 9.08 -21.19 -1.36
N VAL A 282 8.28 -20.20 -1.77
CA VAL A 282 7.17 -19.64 -1.00
C VAL A 282 5.98 -19.46 -1.93
N HIS A 283 4.83 -20.03 -1.58
CA HIS A 283 3.63 -19.93 -2.40
C HIS A 283 2.37 -19.64 -1.57
N PRO A 284 1.54 -18.66 -1.96
CA PRO A 284 0.31 -18.36 -1.25
C PRO A 284 -0.87 -19.15 -1.83
N ILE A 285 -1.81 -19.56 -0.99
CA ILE A 285 -3.03 -20.27 -1.39
C ILE A 285 -4.29 -19.68 -0.74
N GLY A 286 -5.44 -20.00 -1.32
CA GLY A 286 -6.75 -19.69 -0.75
C GLY A 286 -7.07 -20.61 0.43
N TYR A 287 -8.07 -20.25 1.24
CA TYR A 287 -8.43 -21.08 2.39
C TYR A 287 -9.21 -22.34 2.02
N HIS A 288 -9.86 -22.41 0.85
CA HIS A 288 -10.43 -23.67 0.36
C HIS A 288 -9.33 -24.70 0.07
N ASP A 289 -8.29 -24.30 -0.65
CA ASP A 289 -7.14 -25.16 -0.92
C ASP A 289 -6.41 -25.53 0.38
N ALA A 290 -6.28 -24.57 1.30
CA ALA A 290 -5.67 -24.83 2.60
C ALA A 290 -6.49 -25.82 3.44
N GLU A 291 -7.83 -25.79 3.37
CA GLU A 291 -8.68 -26.76 4.06
C GLU A 291 -8.43 -28.19 3.58
N VAL A 292 -8.28 -28.39 2.27
CA VAL A 292 -7.94 -29.71 1.70
C VAL A 292 -6.58 -30.16 2.19
N LEU A 293 -5.59 -29.27 2.18
CA LEU A 293 -4.26 -29.58 2.69
C LEU A 293 -4.29 -29.90 4.19
N LEU A 294 -5.04 -29.15 5.00
CA LEU A 294 -5.04 -29.26 6.47
C LEU A 294 -5.92 -30.38 7.03
N ARG A 295 -6.60 -31.15 6.18
CA ARG A 295 -7.50 -32.25 6.56
C ARG A 295 -6.75 -33.56 6.72
#